data_AF-A0A2Z5Z0G9-F1
#
_entry.id   AF-A0A2Z5Z0G9-F1
#
_cell.length_a   1.000
_cell.length_b   1.000
_cell.length_c   1.000
_cell.angle_alpha   90.00
_cell.angle_beta   90.00
_cell.angle_gamma   90.00
#
_symmetry.space_group_name_H-M   'P 1'
#
loop_
_entity.id
_entity.type
_entity.pdbx_description
1 polymer ?
#
loop_
_entity_poly.entity_id
_entity_poly.type
_entity_poly.pdbx_seq_one_letter_code
_entity_poly.pdbx_strand_id
1 'polypeptide(L)'
;MHQASTYNPALSGNPQSATGRSYPNGNPDLGYNPPGVRNTDSAVPLHRKGPVVHDYACEGPAAGNLAFRWIYGSNVAAKNRDPRVQVVQYNEDTFVLRQNVCVHWEAPFTYLLFGNKGALLIDSGATADAQYYPLRATVDAIITRWGQARGRSRVPLTVALTSGEDVAQNQGLVQFAGRPDTTIVPKPLGAMKDFYSLVSSWPSGTGRIDLGDRVVEVIPTPGTHKDGVTFYDPYCDFLFTGDLLFPGRINISNDRDFVASLERLRAFAASRSVKWLLGGHIDMMFVPGKYYPRFMTYKPYERLLQMEPALIDDALGSAQAVRGKEMMLIRPDFVLFNGVSPDARTREWPAGVPNIDAPRPF
;
A
#
# COMPACT_ATOMS: atom_id res chain seq x y z
N MET A 1 14.24 -39.92 24.28
CA MET A 1 12.78 -40.15 24.12
C MET A 1 12.43 -39.84 22.68
N HIS A 2 12.16 -40.85 21.86
CA HIS A 2 11.66 -40.64 20.50
C HIS A 2 10.24 -40.11 20.60
N GLN A 3 10.03 -38.82 20.32
CA GLN A 3 8.70 -38.33 19.98
C GLN A 3 8.33 -39.00 18.65
N ALA A 4 7.50 -40.03 18.72
CA ALA A 4 6.83 -40.55 17.54
C ALA A 4 6.02 -39.39 16.96
N SER A 5 6.37 -38.95 15.75
CA SER A 5 5.52 -38.06 14.97
C SER A 5 4.19 -38.78 14.78
N THR A 6 3.17 -38.36 15.52
CA THR A 6 1.81 -38.83 15.34
C THR A 6 1.38 -38.36 13.95
N TYR A 7 1.27 -39.31 13.03
CA TYR A 7 0.67 -39.07 11.72
C TYR A 7 -0.75 -38.54 11.94
N ASN A 8 -0.97 -37.27 11.63
CA ASN A 8 -2.29 -36.66 11.66
C ASN A 8 -2.85 -36.61 10.24
N PRO A 9 -3.78 -37.51 9.88
CA PRO A 9 -4.33 -37.56 8.54
C PRO A 9 -5.13 -36.30 8.15
N ALA A 10 -5.50 -35.42 9.08
CA ALA A 10 -6.09 -34.11 8.79
C ALA A 10 -5.12 -33.15 8.07
N LEU A 11 -3.82 -33.45 8.13
CA LEU A 11 -2.72 -32.61 7.60
C LEU A 11 -2.09 -33.23 6.35
N SER A 12 -2.70 -34.31 5.82
CA SER A 12 -2.23 -35.07 4.66
C SER A 12 -2.66 -34.47 3.31
N GLY A 13 -3.37 -33.34 3.31
CA GLY A 13 -3.93 -32.72 2.09
C GLY A 13 -5.17 -33.41 1.53
N ASN A 14 -5.62 -34.52 2.13
CA ASN A 14 -6.92 -35.14 1.81
C ASN A 14 -8.01 -34.59 2.75
N PRO A 15 -9.07 -33.95 2.23
CA PRO A 15 -10.15 -33.41 3.06
C PRO A 15 -10.85 -34.55 3.81
N GLN A 16 -10.75 -34.53 5.15
CA GLN A 16 -11.40 -35.52 6.02
C GLN A 16 -12.88 -35.22 6.32
N SER A 17 -13.37 -34.05 5.90
CA SER A 17 -14.75 -33.59 6.09
C SER A 17 -15.14 -32.67 4.94
N ALA A 18 -16.42 -32.70 4.55
CA ALA A 18 -17.01 -31.73 3.61
C ALA A 18 -16.91 -30.26 4.09
N THR A 19 -16.58 -30.04 5.36
CA THR A 19 -16.44 -28.71 6.01
C THR A 19 -15.03 -28.40 6.51
N GLY A 20 -14.07 -29.33 6.38
CA GLY A 20 -12.70 -29.13 6.85
C GLY A 20 -11.83 -28.45 5.81
N ARG A 21 -11.11 -27.38 6.18
CA ARG A 21 -10.12 -26.74 5.30
C ARG A 21 -9.01 -27.73 4.96
N SER A 22 -8.76 -27.95 3.68
CA SER A 22 -7.58 -28.69 3.23
C SER A 22 -6.40 -27.74 3.24
N TYR A 23 -5.30 -28.13 3.89
CA TYR A 23 -4.04 -27.39 3.87
C TYR A 23 -3.10 -28.07 2.87
N PRO A 24 -3.00 -27.58 1.62
CA PRO A 24 -2.22 -28.25 0.57
C PRO A 24 -0.71 -28.15 0.79
N ASN A 25 -0.25 -27.29 1.70
CA ASN A 25 1.17 -27.03 1.99
C ASN A 25 1.77 -27.94 3.06
N GLY A 26 1.12 -29.05 3.41
CA GLY A 26 1.56 -29.98 4.45
C GLY A 26 1.13 -29.55 5.85
N ASN A 27 1.79 -30.09 6.88
CA ASN A 27 1.39 -29.87 8.28
C ASN A 27 1.70 -28.43 8.75
N PRO A 28 0.69 -27.55 8.95
CA PRO A 28 0.88 -26.19 9.45
C PRO A 28 1.55 -26.10 10.83
N ASP A 29 1.48 -27.15 11.65
CA ASP A 29 2.03 -27.19 13.01
C ASP A 29 3.55 -27.38 13.08
N LEU A 30 4.20 -27.62 11.94
CA LEU A 30 5.65 -27.75 11.88
C LEU A 30 6.32 -26.38 11.96
N GLY A 31 7.20 -26.18 12.95
CA GLY A 31 7.77 -24.87 13.32
C GLY A 31 8.70 -24.21 12.30
N TYR A 32 8.97 -24.84 11.16
CA TYR A 32 9.69 -24.23 10.03
C TYR A 32 8.76 -23.53 9.03
N ASN A 33 7.45 -23.72 9.13
CA ASN A 33 6.48 -22.97 8.33
C ASN A 33 6.29 -21.57 8.94
N PRO A 34 6.45 -20.48 8.15
CA PRO A 34 6.13 -19.14 8.62
C PRO A 34 4.69 -19.09 9.16
N PRO A 35 4.40 -18.25 10.18
CA PRO A 35 3.06 -18.15 10.78
C PRO A 35 1.92 -17.99 9.76
N GLY A 36 2.15 -17.25 8.67
CA GLY A 36 1.16 -16.99 7.61
C GLY A 36 1.01 -18.09 6.55
N VAL A 37 1.86 -19.13 6.55
CA VAL A 37 1.73 -20.29 5.61
C VAL A 37 0.62 -21.24 6.06
N ARG A 38 0.12 -21.06 7.29
CA ARG A 38 -0.93 -21.88 7.87
C ARG A 38 -2.26 -21.77 7.13
N ASN A 39 -2.46 -20.76 6.26
CA ASN A 39 -3.80 -20.40 5.77
C ASN A 39 -3.88 -19.90 4.32
N THR A 40 -2.98 -20.31 3.43
CA THR A 40 -3.06 -19.93 1.99
C THR A 40 -2.95 -21.13 1.06
N ASP A 41 -3.83 -21.19 0.07
CA ASP A 41 -3.72 -22.13 -1.06
C ASP A 41 -2.83 -21.53 -2.16
N SER A 42 -1.61 -21.13 -1.76
CA SER A 42 -0.62 -20.56 -2.69
C SER A 42 -0.10 -21.60 -3.70
N ALA A 43 -0.44 -22.88 -3.53
CA ALA A 43 0.03 -23.95 -4.38
C ALA A 43 -0.73 -23.99 -5.71
N VAL A 44 -0.02 -23.76 -6.82
CA VAL A 44 -0.56 -24.06 -8.15
C VAL A 44 -0.64 -25.58 -8.32
N PRO A 45 -1.82 -26.18 -8.61
CA PRO A 45 -1.92 -27.62 -8.78
C PRO A 45 -1.05 -28.14 -9.94
N LEU A 46 -0.29 -29.22 -9.70
CA LEU A 46 0.58 -29.86 -10.71
C LEU A 46 -0.17 -30.23 -12.00
N HIS A 47 -1.44 -30.61 -11.88
CA HIS A 47 -2.32 -30.97 -13.00
C HIS A 47 -3.62 -30.19 -12.94
N ARG A 48 -3.55 -28.88 -13.20
CA ARG A 48 -4.73 -28.00 -13.24
C ARG A 48 -5.71 -28.43 -14.34
N LYS A 49 -6.99 -28.55 -13.99
CA LYS A 49 -8.10 -28.83 -14.93
C LYS A 49 -8.87 -27.58 -15.36
N GLY A 50 -8.53 -26.43 -14.80
CA GLY A 50 -9.17 -25.14 -15.06
C GLY A 50 -8.39 -23.99 -14.41
N PRO A 51 -8.97 -22.78 -14.35
CA PRO A 51 -8.38 -21.65 -13.63
C PRO A 51 -8.10 -22.02 -12.17
N VAL A 52 -6.94 -21.61 -11.68
CA VAL A 52 -6.57 -21.76 -10.26
C VAL A 52 -7.39 -20.75 -9.47
N VAL A 53 -8.08 -21.26 -8.45
CA VAL A 53 -8.86 -20.48 -7.49
C VAL A 53 -8.04 -20.45 -6.20
N HIS A 54 -7.85 -19.27 -5.65
CA HIS A 54 -7.18 -19.08 -4.37
C HIS A 54 -8.22 -18.77 -3.29
N ASP A 55 -8.16 -19.48 -2.17
CA ASP A 55 -8.86 -19.07 -0.95
C ASP A 55 -8.10 -17.93 -0.26
N TYR A 56 -8.68 -16.73 -0.28
CA TYR A 56 -8.10 -15.55 0.36
C TYR A 56 -8.45 -15.43 1.85
N ALA A 57 -9.11 -16.43 2.44
CA ALA A 57 -9.37 -16.48 3.87
C ALA A 57 -8.12 -16.92 4.65
N CYS A 58 -7.45 -15.97 5.31
CA CYS A 58 -6.27 -16.24 6.11
C CYS A 58 -6.53 -16.09 7.62
N GLU A 59 -5.92 -16.94 8.46
CA GLU A 59 -5.75 -16.61 9.88
C GLU A 59 -4.44 -15.83 10.01
N GLY A 60 -4.57 -14.51 10.18
CA GLY A 60 -3.45 -13.57 10.15
C GLY A 60 -3.00 -13.18 8.73
N PRO A 61 -2.00 -12.32 8.63
CA PRO A 61 -1.58 -11.75 7.35
C PRO A 61 -0.88 -12.80 6.49
N ALA A 62 -1.28 -12.87 5.22
CA ALA A 62 -0.62 -13.71 4.23
C ALA A 62 0.90 -13.48 4.21
N ALA A 63 1.63 -14.60 4.15
CA ALA A 63 3.08 -14.58 4.10
C ALA A 63 3.58 -13.82 2.86
N GLY A 64 4.73 -13.17 3.01
CA GLY A 64 5.36 -12.38 1.98
C GLY A 64 6.50 -11.56 2.57
N ASN A 65 7.32 -10.97 1.71
CA ASN A 65 8.47 -10.20 2.17
C ASN A 65 8.73 -8.96 1.31
N LEU A 66 9.17 -7.90 1.97
CA LEU A 66 9.71 -6.69 1.33
C LEU A 66 11.17 -6.48 1.79
N ALA A 67 11.99 -7.54 1.74
CA ALA A 67 13.41 -7.51 2.14
C ALA A 67 14.33 -7.21 0.96
N PHE A 68 14.38 -5.94 0.58
CA PHE A 68 15.23 -5.44 -0.49
C PHE A 68 15.44 -3.93 -0.28
N ARG A 69 16.29 -3.33 -1.11
CA ARG A 69 16.51 -1.89 -1.11
C ARG A 69 15.71 -1.25 -2.25
N TRP A 70 14.89 -0.25 -1.92
CA TRP A 70 14.24 0.55 -2.94
C TRP A 70 15.26 1.36 -3.74
N ILE A 71 15.01 1.54 -5.04
CA ILE A 71 15.79 2.43 -5.91
C ILE A 71 15.76 3.84 -5.32
N TYR A 72 16.92 4.48 -5.23
CA TYR A 72 17.08 5.75 -4.51
C TYR A 72 17.56 6.88 -5.42
N GLY A 73 17.57 6.66 -6.74
CA GLY A 73 17.99 7.64 -7.72
C GLY A 73 19.49 7.90 -7.70
N SER A 74 19.92 9.07 -8.16
CA SER A 74 21.33 9.43 -8.30
C SER A 74 21.53 10.95 -8.28
N ASN A 75 22.72 11.40 -7.86
CA ASN A 75 23.08 12.82 -7.84
C ASN A 75 22.95 13.52 -9.20
N VAL A 76 23.09 12.77 -10.30
CA VAL A 76 22.90 13.27 -11.66
C VAL A 76 21.84 12.42 -12.32
N ALA A 77 20.59 12.88 -12.30
CA ALA A 77 19.43 12.14 -12.81
C ALA A 77 19.63 11.60 -14.24
N ALA A 78 20.28 12.37 -15.12
CA ALA A 78 20.60 11.95 -16.49
C ALA A 78 21.57 10.75 -16.59
N LYS A 79 22.31 10.44 -15.52
CA LYS A 79 23.23 9.31 -15.42
C LYS A 79 22.65 8.14 -14.62
N ASN A 80 21.41 8.26 -14.12
CA ASN A 80 20.75 7.19 -13.39
C ASN A 80 20.55 5.97 -14.31
N ARG A 81 20.83 4.77 -13.78
CA ARG A 81 20.68 3.49 -14.48
C ARG A 81 19.66 2.58 -13.81
N ASP A 82 18.96 3.06 -12.79
CA ASP A 82 17.90 2.30 -12.14
C ASP A 82 16.75 2.08 -13.15
N PRO A 83 15.96 1.00 -12.99
CA PRO A 83 14.77 0.81 -13.81
C PRO A 83 13.81 1.99 -13.66
N ARG A 84 12.99 2.26 -14.68
CA ARG A 84 11.94 3.30 -14.62
C ARG A 84 10.86 2.98 -13.59
N VAL A 85 10.60 1.68 -13.40
CA VAL A 85 9.67 1.13 -12.40
C VAL A 85 10.40 -0.01 -11.69
N GLN A 86 10.64 0.10 -10.39
CA GLN A 86 11.04 -1.05 -9.59
C GLN A 86 9.79 -1.82 -9.19
N VAL A 87 9.76 -3.12 -9.45
CA VAL A 87 8.64 -4.00 -9.08
C VAL A 87 9.13 -4.96 -8.02
N VAL A 88 8.41 -5.05 -6.91
CA VAL A 88 8.59 -6.13 -5.94
C VAL A 88 7.30 -6.88 -5.73
N GLN A 89 7.41 -8.19 -5.90
CA GLN A 89 6.36 -9.13 -5.56
C GLN A 89 6.45 -9.44 -4.06
N TYR A 90 5.49 -8.95 -3.27
CA TYR A 90 5.41 -9.26 -1.84
C TYR A 90 5.06 -10.73 -1.64
N ASN A 91 4.06 -11.20 -2.37
CA ASN A 91 3.62 -12.60 -2.47
C ASN A 91 2.99 -12.87 -3.84
N GLU A 92 2.41 -14.05 -4.05
CA GLU A 92 1.87 -14.49 -5.33
C GLU A 92 0.80 -13.57 -5.95
N ASP A 93 0.07 -12.81 -5.12
CA ASP A 93 -1.07 -11.99 -5.54
C ASP A 93 -0.94 -10.51 -5.14
N THR A 94 0.22 -10.07 -4.66
CA THR A 94 0.44 -8.69 -4.17
C THR A 94 1.78 -8.15 -4.62
N PHE A 95 1.74 -7.03 -5.34
CA PHE A 95 2.92 -6.36 -5.88
C PHE A 95 2.97 -4.91 -5.42
N VAL A 96 4.18 -4.44 -5.12
CA VAL A 96 4.49 -3.05 -4.80
C VAL A 96 5.42 -2.53 -5.89
N LEU A 97 5.03 -1.45 -6.54
CA LEU A 97 5.78 -0.82 -7.61
C LEU A 97 6.24 0.56 -7.15
N ARG A 98 7.47 0.94 -7.50
CA ARG A 98 8.03 2.25 -7.18
C ARG A 98 8.47 2.96 -8.46
N GLN A 99 8.02 4.19 -8.63
CA GLN A 99 8.51 5.07 -9.68
C GLN A 99 9.93 5.54 -9.39
N ASN A 100 10.79 5.59 -10.41
CA ASN A 100 12.17 6.04 -10.26
C ASN A 100 12.28 7.49 -9.75
N VAL A 101 13.07 7.69 -8.70
CA VAL A 101 13.30 9.00 -8.04
C VAL A 101 13.86 10.07 -9.00
N CYS A 102 14.64 9.66 -10.00
CA CYS A 102 15.17 10.55 -11.04
C CYS A 102 14.15 10.89 -12.13
N VAL A 103 13.02 10.19 -12.20
CA VAL A 103 11.88 10.55 -13.06
C VAL A 103 10.94 11.50 -12.32
N HIS A 104 10.61 11.18 -11.06
CA HIS A 104 9.87 12.08 -10.20
C HIS A 104 10.43 12.01 -8.78
N TRP A 105 10.73 13.16 -8.18
CA TRP A 105 11.45 13.27 -6.91
C TRP A 105 10.69 12.69 -5.71
N GLU A 106 9.36 12.63 -5.77
CA GLU A 106 8.55 11.93 -4.75
C GLU A 106 8.69 10.42 -4.86
N ALA A 107 9.01 9.88 -6.04
CA ALA A 107 9.18 8.45 -6.29
C ALA A 107 7.98 7.61 -5.79
N PRO A 108 6.75 7.95 -6.21
CA PRO A 108 5.53 7.37 -5.66
C PRO A 108 5.46 5.85 -5.81
N PHE A 109 4.79 5.23 -4.84
CA PHE A 109 4.43 3.83 -4.85
C PHE A 109 3.06 3.63 -5.49
N THR A 110 2.90 2.51 -6.18
CA THR A 110 1.60 2.02 -6.65
C THR A 110 1.48 0.54 -6.29
N TYR A 111 0.27 0.08 -5.95
CA TYR A 111 0.04 -1.26 -5.42
C TYR A 111 -0.85 -2.06 -6.35
N LEU A 112 -0.42 -3.25 -6.76
CA LEU A 112 -1.18 -4.12 -7.65
C LEU A 112 -1.58 -5.40 -6.90
N LEU A 113 -2.88 -5.58 -6.71
CA LEU A 113 -3.48 -6.68 -5.97
C LEU A 113 -4.28 -7.56 -6.93
N PHE A 114 -4.19 -8.88 -6.75
CA PHE A 114 -4.97 -9.85 -7.53
C PHE A 114 -6.01 -10.57 -6.66
N GLY A 115 -7.14 -10.89 -7.27
CA GLY A 115 -8.19 -11.78 -6.74
C GLY A 115 -8.63 -12.82 -7.80
N ASN A 116 -9.62 -13.65 -7.49
CA ASN A 116 -10.09 -14.71 -8.40
C ASN A 116 -10.88 -14.21 -9.63
N LYS A 117 -11.22 -12.93 -9.73
CA LYS A 117 -12.02 -12.37 -10.83
C LYS A 117 -11.41 -11.12 -11.47
N GLY A 118 -10.41 -10.51 -10.84
CA GLY A 118 -9.76 -9.32 -11.37
C GLY A 118 -8.57 -8.87 -10.55
N ALA A 119 -8.02 -7.72 -10.93
CA ALA A 119 -6.93 -7.06 -10.24
C ALA A 119 -7.32 -5.61 -9.87
N LEU A 120 -6.70 -5.08 -8.83
CA LEU A 120 -6.79 -3.68 -8.41
C LEU A 120 -5.41 -3.04 -8.48
N LEU A 121 -5.30 -1.94 -9.21
CA LEU A 121 -4.17 -1.02 -9.13
C LEU A 121 -4.58 0.18 -8.28
N ILE A 122 -3.90 0.36 -7.15
CA ILE A 122 -4.03 1.51 -6.26
C ILE A 122 -2.94 2.51 -6.63
N ASP A 123 -3.37 3.73 -6.97
CA ASP A 123 -2.59 4.83 -7.49
C ASP A 123 -1.90 4.54 -8.83
N SER A 124 -1.37 5.59 -9.44
CA SER A 124 -0.82 5.57 -10.80
C SER A 124 0.45 6.39 -10.95
N GLY A 125 1.03 6.87 -9.85
CA GLY A 125 2.26 7.66 -9.83
C GLY A 125 2.15 9.05 -10.47
N ALA A 126 3.30 9.73 -10.54
CA ALA A 126 3.41 11.17 -10.79
C ALA A 126 3.74 11.53 -12.25
N THR A 127 3.85 10.55 -13.15
CA THR A 127 4.28 10.80 -14.53
C THR A 127 3.35 10.17 -15.55
N ALA A 128 2.75 11.01 -16.38
CA ALA A 128 1.87 10.62 -17.47
C ALA A 128 2.63 9.93 -18.62
N ASP A 129 3.83 10.41 -18.94
CA ASP A 129 4.61 9.96 -20.09
C ASP A 129 5.19 8.54 -19.89
N ALA A 130 4.69 7.61 -20.70
CA ALA A 130 5.10 6.21 -20.68
C ALA A 130 6.58 5.99 -21.08
N GLN A 131 7.24 6.94 -21.76
CA GLN A 131 8.67 6.85 -22.05
C GLN A 131 9.52 6.96 -20.78
N TYR A 132 9.06 7.75 -19.79
CA TYR A 132 9.75 7.96 -18.53
C TYR A 132 9.20 7.08 -17.41
N TYR A 133 7.90 6.79 -17.42
CA TYR A 133 7.26 5.92 -16.44
C TYR A 133 6.28 4.95 -17.13
N PRO A 134 6.74 3.81 -17.68
CA PRO A 134 5.93 2.86 -18.44
C PRO A 134 5.05 1.98 -17.52
N LEU A 135 4.21 2.60 -16.70
CA LEU A 135 3.39 1.92 -15.69
C LEU A 135 2.43 0.92 -16.34
N ARG A 136 1.66 1.32 -17.36
CA ARG A 136 0.73 0.39 -18.03
C ARG A 136 1.44 -0.83 -18.59
N ALA A 137 2.53 -0.64 -19.33
CA ALA A 137 3.27 -1.76 -19.92
C ALA A 137 3.81 -2.71 -18.83
N THR A 138 4.24 -2.17 -17.70
CA THR A 138 4.69 -2.95 -16.54
C THR A 138 3.55 -3.76 -15.92
N VAL A 139 2.40 -3.11 -15.68
CA VAL A 139 1.19 -3.76 -15.12
C VAL A 139 0.65 -4.84 -16.06
N ASP A 140 0.59 -4.57 -17.37
CA ASP A 140 0.14 -5.55 -18.38
C ASP A 140 1.04 -6.79 -18.42
N ALA A 141 2.36 -6.61 -18.28
CA ALA A 141 3.30 -7.72 -18.22
C ALA A 141 3.12 -8.58 -16.95
N ILE A 142 2.87 -7.95 -15.80
CA ILE A 142 2.59 -8.67 -14.54
C ILE A 142 1.27 -9.42 -14.66
N ILE A 143 0.20 -8.75 -15.10
CA ILE A 143 -1.13 -9.36 -15.29
C ILE A 143 -1.06 -10.55 -16.25
N THR A 144 -0.34 -10.44 -17.35
CA THR A 144 -0.18 -11.52 -18.33
C THR A 144 0.49 -12.75 -17.70
N ARG A 145 1.62 -12.55 -16.99
CA ARG A 145 2.35 -13.64 -16.33
C ARG A 145 1.53 -14.28 -15.22
N TRP A 146 0.89 -13.47 -14.39
CA TRP A 146 0.01 -13.94 -13.32
C TRP A 146 -1.17 -14.73 -13.89
N GLY A 147 -1.81 -14.23 -14.95
CA GLY A 147 -2.90 -14.91 -15.64
C GLY A 147 -2.47 -16.27 -16.19
N GLN A 148 -1.30 -16.35 -16.84
CA GLN A 148 -0.73 -17.62 -17.32
C GLN A 148 -0.51 -18.63 -16.18
N ALA A 149 0.04 -18.17 -15.05
CA ALA A 149 0.25 -19.00 -13.86
C ALA A 149 -1.09 -19.50 -13.27
N ARG A 150 -2.11 -18.64 -13.26
CA ARG A 150 -3.44 -18.96 -12.72
C ARG A 150 -4.41 -19.59 -13.74
N GLY A 151 -3.97 -19.85 -14.97
CA GLY A 151 -4.81 -20.46 -16.01
C GLY A 151 -5.95 -19.55 -16.48
N ARG A 152 -5.69 -18.25 -16.53
CA ARG A 152 -6.63 -17.19 -16.91
C ARG A 152 -6.13 -16.45 -18.14
N SER A 153 -6.95 -16.45 -19.20
CA SER A 153 -6.68 -15.72 -20.44
C SER A 153 -7.07 -14.24 -20.37
N ARG A 154 -7.92 -13.87 -19.40
CA ARG A 154 -8.44 -12.51 -19.21
C ARG A 154 -8.47 -12.19 -17.71
N VAL A 155 -7.93 -11.03 -17.35
CA VAL A 155 -7.92 -10.52 -15.97
C VAL A 155 -8.33 -9.05 -16.02
N PRO A 156 -9.60 -8.72 -15.69
CA PRO A 156 -10.07 -7.35 -15.59
C PRO A 156 -9.23 -6.55 -14.58
N LEU A 157 -9.04 -5.26 -14.86
CA LEU A 157 -8.31 -4.34 -13.97
C LEU A 157 -9.22 -3.22 -13.48
N THR A 158 -9.23 -2.96 -12.19
CA THR A 158 -9.76 -1.72 -11.62
C THR A 158 -8.58 -0.82 -11.27
N VAL A 159 -8.59 0.45 -11.69
CA VAL A 159 -7.62 1.47 -11.27
C VAL A 159 -8.32 2.45 -10.36
N ALA A 160 -7.88 2.52 -9.12
CA ALA A 160 -8.41 3.38 -8.06
C ALA A 160 -7.30 4.26 -7.49
N LEU A 161 -7.66 5.42 -6.95
CA LEU A 161 -6.70 6.36 -6.36
C LEU A 161 -7.01 6.51 -4.87
N THR A 162 -5.97 6.69 -4.05
CA THR A 162 -6.15 7.15 -2.66
C THR A 162 -6.66 8.59 -2.60
N SER A 163 -6.44 9.37 -3.66
CA SER A 163 -7.10 10.66 -3.90
C SER A 163 -7.04 11.03 -5.38
N GLY A 164 -8.14 11.59 -5.90
CA GLY A 164 -8.19 12.18 -7.24
C GLY A 164 -7.58 13.58 -7.32
N GLU A 165 -7.35 14.25 -6.20
CA GLU A 165 -6.68 15.56 -6.11
C GLU A 165 -5.14 15.44 -6.13
N ASP A 166 -4.62 14.29 -5.73
CA ASP A 166 -3.19 14.05 -5.59
C ASP A 166 -2.48 13.85 -6.94
N VAL A 167 -1.81 14.90 -7.41
CA VAL A 167 -1.02 14.86 -8.65
C VAL A 167 0.26 14.05 -8.54
N ALA A 168 0.74 13.74 -7.34
CA ALA A 168 1.87 12.83 -7.16
C ALA A 168 1.47 11.37 -7.41
N GLN A 169 0.18 11.06 -7.33
CA GLN A 169 -0.33 9.69 -7.42
C GLN A 169 -1.24 9.42 -8.62
N ASN A 170 -1.72 10.43 -9.35
CA ASN A 170 -2.78 10.24 -10.35
C ASN A 170 -2.38 10.46 -11.82
N GLN A 171 -1.14 10.82 -12.14
CA GLN A 171 -0.77 11.27 -13.49
C GLN A 171 -0.60 10.11 -14.47
N GLY A 172 -0.15 8.95 -14.02
CA GLY A 172 -0.04 7.76 -14.87
C GLY A 172 -1.39 7.17 -15.29
N LEU A 173 -2.50 7.64 -14.71
CA LEU A 173 -3.86 7.19 -15.02
C LEU A 173 -4.17 7.27 -16.52
N VAL A 174 -3.65 8.28 -17.22
CA VAL A 174 -3.85 8.48 -18.66
C VAL A 174 -3.34 7.30 -19.49
N GLN A 175 -2.35 6.55 -19.01
CA GLN A 175 -1.81 5.40 -19.74
C GLN A 175 -2.84 4.27 -19.86
N PHE A 176 -3.78 4.18 -18.91
CA PHE A 176 -4.83 3.17 -18.86
C PHE A 176 -6.07 3.54 -19.69
N ALA A 177 -6.11 4.75 -20.27
CA ALA A 177 -7.18 5.12 -21.19
C ALA A 177 -7.26 4.14 -22.38
N GLY A 178 -8.46 3.61 -22.62
CA GLY A 178 -8.71 2.65 -23.71
C GLY A 178 -8.07 1.27 -23.50
N ARG A 179 -7.52 0.97 -22.32
CA ARG A 179 -7.08 -0.39 -21.99
C ARG A 179 -8.33 -1.31 -21.91
N PRO A 180 -8.38 -2.44 -22.64
CA PRO A 180 -9.51 -3.37 -22.58
C PRO A 180 -9.79 -3.86 -21.16
N ASP A 181 -11.08 -4.10 -20.87
CA ASP A 181 -11.61 -4.54 -19.57
C ASP A 181 -10.90 -3.94 -18.37
N THR A 182 -10.87 -2.61 -18.40
CA THR A 182 -10.34 -1.77 -17.34
C THR A 182 -11.42 -0.82 -16.87
N THR A 183 -11.66 -0.81 -15.56
CA THR A 183 -12.51 0.18 -14.89
C THR A 183 -11.61 1.21 -14.25
N ILE A 184 -11.77 2.48 -14.60
CA ILE A 184 -11.12 3.59 -13.90
C ILE A 184 -12.14 4.21 -12.95
N VAL A 185 -11.84 4.24 -11.66
CA VAL A 185 -12.72 4.90 -10.68
C VAL A 185 -12.80 6.40 -11.01
N PRO A 186 -14.02 6.99 -11.09
CA PRO A 186 -14.17 8.41 -11.40
C PRO A 186 -13.51 9.30 -10.34
N LYS A 187 -12.72 10.30 -10.78
CA LYS A 187 -12.12 11.30 -9.87
C LYS A 187 -13.12 12.27 -9.22
N PRO A 188 -14.18 12.77 -9.90
CA PRO A 188 -15.09 13.70 -9.26
C PRO A 188 -15.73 13.08 -8.01
N LEU A 189 -15.59 13.75 -6.86
CA LEU A 189 -15.97 13.24 -5.54
C LEU A 189 -17.39 12.62 -5.50
N GLY A 190 -18.38 13.25 -6.13
CA GLY A 190 -19.75 12.70 -6.18
C GLY A 190 -19.83 11.35 -6.90
N ALA A 191 -19.17 11.22 -8.06
CA ALA A 191 -19.13 9.99 -8.83
C ALA A 191 -18.25 8.92 -8.18
N MET A 192 -17.17 9.32 -7.50
CA MET A 192 -16.35 8.41 -6.69
C MET A 192 -17.15 7.81 -5.52
N LYS A 193 -17.91 8.64 -4.80
CA LYS A 193 -18.80 8.18 -3.73
C LYS A 193 -19.84 7.21 -4.25
N ASP A 194 -20.44 7.50 -5.41
CA ASP A 194 -21.41 6.61 -6.04
C ASP A 194 -20.79 5.25 -6.40
N PHE A 195 -19.61 5.26 -7.03
CA PHE A 195 -18.86 4.05 -7.36
C PHE A 195 -18.61 3.15 -6.13
N TYR A 196 -18.24 3.75 -4.99
CA TYR A 196 -18.02 3.01 -3.74
C TYR A 196 -19.28 2.78 -2.90
N SER A 197 -20.47 3.20 -3.37
CA SER A 197 -21.73 3.13 -2.63
C SER A 197 -21.71 3.89 -1.29
N LEU A 198 -21.06 5.05 -1.28
CA LEU A 198 -20.82 5.91 -0.12
C LEU A 198 -21.62 7.23 -0.13
N VAL A 199 -22.52 7.45 -1.10
CA VAL A 199 -23.25 8.73 -1.27
C VAL A 199 -23.99 9.16 0.00
N SER A 200 -24.66 8.21 0.68
CA SER A 200 -25.47 8.48 1.88
C SER A 200 -24.72 8.32 3.21
N SER A 201 -23.50 7.78 3.18
CA SER A 201 -22.75 7.40 4.40
C SER A 201 -21.39 8.07 4.52
N TRP A 202 -20.95 8.84 3.52
CA TRP A 202 -19.66 9.53 3.56
C TRP A 202 -19.58 10.57 4.69
N PRO A 203 -18.47 10.66 5.46
CA PRO A 203 -17.26 9.83 5.41
C PRO A 203 -17.30 8.63 6.38
N SER A 204 -18.43 8.36 7.04
CA SER A 204 -18.53 7.35 8.10
C SER A 204 -18.72 5.91 7.60
N GLY A 205 -19.21 5.73 6.38
CA GLY A 205 -19.39 4.40 5.76
C GLY A 205 -18.09 3.77 5.28
N THR A 206 -18.18 2.51 4.84
CA THR A 206 -17.07 1.76 4.24
C THR A 206 -17.53 1.18 2.91
N GLY A 207 -16.83 1.51 1.84
CA GLY A 207 -17.05 0.96 0.50
C GLY A 207 -16.27 -0.33 0.29
N ARG A 208 -16.45 -0.99 -0.86
CA ARG A 208 -15.78 -2.26 -1.16
C ARG A 208 -15.42 -2.38 -2.64
N ILE A 209 -14.32 -3.07 -2.91
CA ILE A 209 -13.95 -3.57 -4.24
C ILE A 209 -13.74 -5.09 -4.12
N ASP A 210 -14.59 -5.88 -4.76
CA ASP A 210 -14.47 -7.35 -4.77
C ASP A 210 -13.65 -7.80 -5.98
N LEU A 211 -12.49 -8.39 -5.73
CA LEU A 211 -11.60 -8.93 -6.75
C LEU A 211 -11.86 -10.40 -7.07
N GLY A 212 -12.98 -10.96 -6.60
CA GLY A 212 -13.27 -12.38 -6.60
C GLY A 212 -12.69 -13.02 -5.35
N ASP A 213 -13.44 -12.94 -4.25
CA ASP A 213 -13.15 -13.54 -2.94
C ASP A 213 -12.07 -12.80 -2.12
N ARG A 214 -11.25 -11.96 -2.75
CA ARG A 214 -10.43 -10.94 -2.07
C ARG A 214 -11.16 -9.60 -2.10
N VAL A 215 -11.84 -9.26 -1.01
CA VAL A 215 -12.62 -8.02 -0.89
C VAL A 215 -11.79 -6.94 -0.21
N VAL A 216 -11.45 -5.89 -0.96
CA VAL A 216 -10.74 -4.72 -0.44
C VAL A 216 -11.76 -3.75 0.13
N GLU A 217 -11.61 -3.35 1.39
CA GLU A 217 -12.46 -2.34 2.03
C GLU A 217 -11.94 -0.93 1.73
N VAL A 218 -12.84 0.02 1.47
CA VAL A 218 -12.52 1.41 1.11
C VAL A 218 -13.02 2.34 2.21
N ILE A 219 -12.09 2.94 2.95
CA ILE A 219 -12.38 3.75 4.14
C ILE A 219 -12.19 5.22 3.76
N PRO A 220 -13.22 6.08 3.85
CA PRO A 220 -13.06 7.51 3.66
C PRO A 220 -12.11 8.12 4.71
N THR A 221 -11.08 8.78 4.21
CA THR A 221 -10.05 9.44 5.01
C THR A 221 -9.76 10.87 4.51
N PRO A 222 -10.79 11.75 4.40
CA PRO A 222 -10.56 13.14 4.03
C PRO A 222 -9.65 13.85 5.05
N GLY A 223 -8.83 14.80 4.59
CA GLY A 223 -7.96 15.58 5.47
C GLY A 223 -6.78 16.19 4.72
N THR A 224 -5.87 15.34 4.22
CA THR A 224 -4.83 15.76 3.27
C THR A 224 -5.47 16.20 1.95
N HIS A 225 -6.41 15.40 1.45
CA HIS A 225 -7.26 15.70 0.30
C HIS A 225 -8.73 15.52 0.68
N LYS A 226 -9.65 16.26 0.05
CA LYS A 226 -11.07 16.21 0.44
C LYS A 226 -11.77 14.91 -0.01
N ASP A 227 -11.18 14.23 -0.98
CA ASP A 227 -11.61 12.96 -1.55
C ASP A 227 -10.75 11.77 -1.10
N GLY A 228 -9.92 11.96 -0.07
CA GLY A 228 -9.01 10.94 0.46
C GLY A 228 -9.74 9.66 0.86
N VAL A 229 -9.17 8.51 0.47
CA VAL A 229 -9.59 7.17 0.89
C VAL A 229 -8.36 6.31 1.23
N THR A 230 -8.53 5.41 2.19
CA THR A 230 -7.58 4.35 2.55
C THR A 230 -8.16 3.01 2.10
N PHE A 231 -7.35 2.17 1.47
CA PHE A 231 -7.76 0.81 1.09
C PHE A 231 -7.23 -0.19 2.12
N TYR A 232 -8.09 -1.04 2.64
CA TYR A 232 -7.71 -2.15 3.51
C TYR A 232 -7.79 -3.47 2.74
N ASP A 233 -6.67 -4.18 2.67
CA ASP A 233 -6.60 -5.53 2.12
C ASP A 233 -6.53 -6.56 3.25
N PRO A 234 -7.61 -7.36 3.47
CA PRO A 234 -7.64 -8.37 4.53
C PRO A 234 -6.75 -9.59 4.24
N TYR A 235 -6.30 -9.76 3.00
CA TYR A 235 -5.38 -10.87 2.67
C TYR A 235 -4.01 -10.64 3.30
N CYS A 236 -3.44 -9.44 3.17
CA CYS A 236 -2.12 -9.12 3.71
C CYS A 236 -2.16 -8.33 5.04
N ASP A 237 -3.35 -7.96 5.52
CA ASP A 237 -3.58 -6.97 6.59
C ASP A 237 -2.90 -5.62 6.30
N PHE A 238 -2.98 -5.13 5.07
CA PHE A 238 -2.36 -3.85 4.68
C PHE A 238 -3.38 -2.72 4.61
N LEU A 239 -2.97 -1.55 5.10
CA LEU A 239 -3.64 -0.29 4.84
C LEU A 239 -2.83 0.51 3.81
N PHE A 240 -3.41 0.74 2.64
CA PHE A 240 -2.84 1.65 1.62
C PHE A 240 -3.38 3.04 1.86
N THR A 241 -2.54 3.90 2.46
CA THR A 241 -2.95 5.18 3.05
C THR A 241 -2.65 6.40 2.18
N GLY A 242 -1.98 6.22 1.04
CA GLY A 242 -1.58 7.32 0.17
C GLY A 242 -0.88 8.42 0.96
N ASP A 243 -1.32 9.66 0.74
CA ASP A 243 -0.77 10.85 1.40
C ASP A 243 -1.47 11.22 2.73
N LEU A 244 -2.37 10.37 3.24
CA LEU A 244 -2.92 10.53 4.60
C LEU A 244 -1.84 10.26 5.65
N LEU A 245 -1.17 9.11 5.53
CA LEU A 245 -0.08 8.67 6.38
C LEU A 245 0.97 7.97 5.53
N PHE A 246 2.20 8.43 5.60
CA PHE A 246 3.35 7.86 4.93
C PHE A 246 4.62 8.36 5.64
N PRO A 247 5.78 7.71 5.43
CA PRO A 247 7.04 8.16 6.01
C PRO A 247 7.53 9.41 5.29
N GLY A 248 6.86 10.55 5.52
CA GLY A 248 7.20 11.79 4.85
C GLY A 248 6.46 13.03 5.35
N ARG A 249 6.30 13.98 4.44
CA ARG A 249 5.83 15.33 4.74
C ARG A 249 4.35 15.45 4.35
N ILE A 250 3.49 15.39 5.36
CA ILE A 250 2.04 15.35 5.19
C ILE A 250 1.51 16.79 5.23
N ASN A 251 0.92 17.22 4.12
CA ASN A 251 0.22 18.51 4.05
C ASN A 251 -1.24 18.33 4.44
N ILE A 252 -1.68 19.03 5.48
CA ILE A 252 -3.06 18.95 5.96
C ILE A 252 -3.86 20.08 5.31
N SER A 253 -4.81 19.71 4.45
CA SER A 253 -5.73 20.67 3.81
C SER A 253 -6.89 21.05 4.73
N ASN A 254 -7.38 20.09 5.54
CA ASN A 254 -8.43 20.31 6.53
C ASN A 254 -8.10 19.51 7.80
N ASP A 255 -7.74 20.21 8.87
CA ASP A 255 -7.31 19.58 10.13
C ASP A 255 -8.44 18.88 10.89
N ARG A 256 -9.67 19.37 10.79
CA ARG A 256 -10.85 18.75 11.40
C ARG A 256 -11.13 17.39 10.76
N ASP A 257 -11.13 17.36 9.42
CA ASP A 257 -11.32 16.14 8.66
C ASP A 257 -10.15 15.17 8.88
N PHE A 258 -8.90 15.67 8.88
CA PHE A 258 -7.71 14.86 9.13
C PHE A 258 -7.74 14.17 10.49
N VAL A 259 -8.07 14.90 11.56
CA VAL A 259 -8.25 14.33 12.91
C VAL A 259 -9.38 13.29 12.91
N ALA A 260 -10.55 13.60 12.34
CA ALA A 260 -11.69 12.68 12.31
C ALA A 260 -11.39 11.40 11.49
N SER A 261 -10.56 11.52 10.44
CA SER A 261 -10.10 10.39 9.63
C SER A 261 -9.14 9.49 10.40
N LEU A 262 -8.22 10.06 11.18
CA LEU A 262 -7.32 9.29 12.03
C LEU A 262 -8.07 8.60 13.19
N GLU A 263 -9.09 9.23 13.77
CA GLU A 263 -9.96 8.60 14.77
C GLU A 263 -10.71 7.39 14.17
N ARG A 264 -11.23 7.53 12.95
CA ARG A 264 -11.89 6.44 12.22
C ARG A 264 -10.92 5.32 11.88
N LEU A 265 -9.72 5.66 11.41
CA LEU A 265 -8.70 4.67 11.07
C LEU A 265 -8.19 3.92 12.29
N ARG A 266 -8.05 4.60 13.44
CA ARG A 266 -7.75 4.00 14.74
C ARG A 266 -8.82 3.01 15.17
N ALA A 267 -10.10 3.42 15.11
CA ALA A 267 -11.22 2.54 15.45
C ALA A 267 -11.29 1.33 14.51
N PHE A 268 -11.04 1.53 13.21
CA PHE A 268 -10.97 0.46 12.23
C PHE A 268 -9.84 -0.53 12.56
N ALA A 269 -8.61 -0.03 12.79
CA ALA A 269 -7.45 -0.83 13.13
C ALA A 269 -7.55 -1.54 14.49
N ALA A 270 -8.42 -1.07 15.40
CA ALA A 270 -8.73 -1.80 16.63
C ALA A 270 -9.70 -2.98 16.41
N SER A 271 -10.47 -2.98 15.31
CA SER A 271 -11.47 -4.01 14.97
C SER A 271 -11.00 -4.99 13.88
N ARG A 272 -9.80 -4.79 13.36
CA ARG A 272 -9.20 -5.52 12.25
C ARG A 272 -7.73 -5.80 12.54
N SER A 273 -7.21 -6.87 12.00
CA SER A 273 -5.76 -7.08 11.98
C SER A 273 -5.14 -6.10 11.00
N VAL A 274 -4.11 -5.38 11.44
CA VAL A 274 -3.30 -4.52 10.57
C VAL A 274 -1.85 -4.91 10.78
N LYS A 275 -1.18 -5.30 9.70
CA LYS A 275 0.24 -5.60 9.68
C LYS A 275 1.06 -4.36 9.37
N TRP A 276 0.75 -3.69 8.25
CA TRP A 276 1.49 -2.50 7.80
C TRP A 276 0.57 -1.42 7.25
N LEU A 277 0.96 -0.17 7.48
CA LEU A 277 0.52 0.97 6.69
C LEU A 277 1.55 1.20 5.57
N LEU A 278 1.05 1.38 4.35
CA LEU A 278 1.82 1.58 3.13
C LEU A 278 1.33 2.86 2.44
N GLY A 279 2.17 3.89 2.49
CA GLY A 279 1.83 5.24 2.02
C GLY A 279 2.16 5.53 0.56
N GLY A 280 1.99 6.78 0.15
CA GLY A 280 2.22 7.21 -1.24
C GLY A 280 3.69 7.30 -1.64
N HIS A 281 4.58 7.70 -0.72
CA HIS A 281 6.01 7.87 -0.99
C HIS A 281 6.85 7.89 0.30
N ILE A 282 8.17 8.05 0.17
CA ILE A 282 9.10 8.24 1.30
C ILE A 282 9.85 9.56 1.14
N ASP A 283 9.72 10.42 2.14
CA ASP A 283 10.54 11.63 2.29
C ASP A 283 11.42 11.60 3.53
N MET A 284 11.05 10.82 4.55
CA MET A 284 11.86 10.71 5.77
C MET A 284 13.16 9.95 5.50
N MET A 285 14.20 10.35 6.21
CA MET A 285 15.45 9.60 6.29
C MET A 285 15.34 8.51 7.37
N PHE A 286 16.27 7.55 7.37
CA PHE A 286 16.37 6.56 8.46
C PHE A 286 16.66 7.22 9.82
N VAL A 287 17.20 8.44 9.84
CA VAL A 287 17.40 9.23 11.05
C VAL A 287 16.08 9.87 11.47
N PRO A 288 15.55 9.59 12.67
CA PRO A 288 14.29 10.14 13.15
C PRO A 288 14.18 11.66 13.04
N GLY A 289 13.06 12.16 12.51
CA GLY A 289 12.80 13.60 12.38
C GLY A 289 13.56 14.31 11.26
N LYS A 290 14.42 13.59 10.52
CA LYS A 290 15.12 14.12 9.34
C LYS A 290 14.42 13.66 8.08
N TYR A 291 14.36 14.53 7.09
CA TYR A 291 13.70 14.27 5.81
C TYR A 291 14.43 14.96 4.67
N TYR A 292 14.23 14.44 3.47
CA TYR A 292 14.78 15.02 2.26
C TYR A 292 14.05 16.32 1.88
N PRO A 293 14.78 17.37 1.47
CA PRO A 293 14.17 18.52 0.81
C PRO A 293 13.38 18.13 -0.44
N ARG A 294 12.41 18.96 -0.82
CA ARG A 294 11.72 18.80 -2.11
C ARG A 294 12.70 18.76 -3.27
N PHE A 295 12.31 18.08 -4.33
CA PHE A 295 13.06 17.98 -5.58
C PHE A 295 14.40 17.22 -5.50
N MET A 296 14.71 16.61 -4.34
CA MET A 296 15.86 15.70 -4.24
C MET A 296 15.62 14.44 -5.07
N THR A 297 16.51 14.20 -6.03
CA THR A 297 16.49 13.03 -6.92
C THR A 297 17.48 11.93 -6.51
N TYR A 298 18.15 12.12 -5.37
CA TYR A 298 19.05 11.15 -4.74
C TYR A 298 18.73 11.00 -3.26
N LYS A 299 18.14 9.86 -2.90
CA LYS A 299 17.60 9.58 -1.55
C LYS A 299 18.13 8.26 -0.97
N PRO A 300 19.46 8.06 -0.81
CA PRO A 300 20.05 6.75 -0.45
C PRO A 300 19.75 6.27 0.99
N TYR A 301 19.24 7.17 1.83
CA TYR A 301 19.08 7.03 3.28
C TYR A 301 17.61 7.14 3.69
N GLU A 302 16.69 6.78 2.80
CA GLU A 302 15.26 6.74 3.09
C GLU A 302 14.91 5.82 4.27
N ARG A 303 13.83 6.17 4.96
CA ARG A 303 13.17 5.30 5.91
C ARG A 303 12.48 4.13 5.19
N LEU A 304 12.06 3.12 5.95
CA LEU A 304 11.26 2.02 5.43
C LEU A 304 9.88 2.50 4.97
N LEU A 305 9.34 1.86 3.92
CA LEU A 305 7.96 2.11 3.46
C LEU A 305 6.94 1.63 4.50
N GLN A 306 7.22 0.47 5.11
CA GLN A 306 6.32 -0.16 6.06
C GLN A 306 6.29 0.64 7.36
N MET A 307 5.10 1.05 7.77
CA MET A 307 4.88 1.68 9.06
C MET A 307 3.99 0.79 9.93
N GLU A 308 4.30 0.71 11.22
CA GLU A 308 3.54 -0.07 12.18
C GLU A 308 2.17 0.56 12.49
N PRO A 309 1.15 -0.25 12.84
CA PRO A 309 -0.18 0.25 13.21
C PRO A 309 -0.18 1.26 14.36
N ALA A 310 0.77 1.14 15.28
CA ALA A 310 0.94 2.06 16.40
C ALA A 310 1.18 3.52 15.96
N LEU A 311 1.65 3.74 14.72
CA LEU A 311 1.83 5.08 14.17
C LEU A 311 0.51 5.84 14.04
N ILE A 312 -0.64 5.16 13.93
CA ILE A 312 -1.96 5.81 13.87
C ILE A 312 -2.21 6.63 15.14
N ASP A 313 -1.82 6.12 16.31
CA ASP A 313 -2.00 6.81 17.59
C ASP A 313 -1.07 8.04 17.70
N ASP A 314 0.19 7.92 17.27
CA ASP A 314 1.13 9.05 17.23
C ASP A 314 0.68 10.14 16.24
N ALA A 315 0.20 9.73 15.06
CA ALA A 315 -0.36 10.64 14.07
C ALA A 315 -1.61 11.36 14.62
N LEU A 316 -2.51 10.65 15.30
CA LEU A 316 -3.72 11.25 15.88
C LEU A 316 -3.36 12.27 16.97
N GLY A 317 -2.47 11.92 17.90
CA GLY A 317 -2.00 12.85 18.93
C GLY A 317 -1.30 14.08 18.33
N SER A 318 -0.51 13.87 17.28
CA SER A 318 0.18 14.94 16.55
C SER A 318 -0.80 15.84 15.77
N ALA A 319 -1.82 15.26 15.14
CA ALA A 319 -2.89 15.98 14.45
C ALA A 319 -3.71 16.85 15.42
N GLN A 320 -4.05 16.29 16.60
CA GLN A 320 -4.71 17.05 17.66
C GLN A 320 -3.85 18.21 18.17
N ALA A 321 -2.53 18.02 18.25
CA ALA A 321 -1.61 19.06 18.69
C ALA A 321 -1.51 20.26 17.72
N VAL A 322 -1.62 20.01 16.41
CA VAL A 322 -1.56 21.07 15.37
C VAL A 322 -2.93 21.66 15.01
N ARG A 323 -4.03 21.01 15.38
CA ARG A 323 -5.39 21.45 15.05
C ARG A 323 -5.63 22.90 15.49
N GLY A 324 -6.14 23.71 14.55
CA GLY A 324 -6.41 25.13 14.72
C GLY A 324 -5.16 26.02 14.71
N LYS A 325 -3.98 25.48 14.35
CA LYS A 325 -2.70 26.21 14.35
C LYS A 325 -2.04 26.13 12.99
N GLU A 326 -1.62 27.28 12.47
CA GLU A 326 -0.73 27.35 11.31
C GLU A 326 0.70 27.00 11.76
N MET A 327 1.11 25.75 11.59
CA MET A 327 2.43 25.30 12.04
C MET A 327 2.94 24.08 11.29
N MET A 328 4.25 23.90 11.39
CA MET A 328 4.95 22.69 11.01
C MET A 328 5.34 21.92 12.29
N LEU A 329 5.08 20.61 12.33
CA LEU A 329 5.37 19.75 13.47
C LEU A 329 6.20 18.53 13.02
N ILE A 330 7.44 18.45 13.52
CA ILE A 330 8.34 17.33 13.23
C ILE A 330 8.01 16.15 14.16
N ARG A 331 7.99 14.92 13.61
CA ARG A 331 7.95 13.65 14.33
C ARG A 331 9.02 12.69 13.81
N PRO A 332 9.35 11.62 14.55
CA PRO A 332 10.31 10.61 14.11
C PRO A 332 10.05 10.09 12.68
N ASP A 333 8.80 9.76 12.39
CA ASP A 333 8.37 9.01 11.21
C ASP A 333 7.66 9.86 10.14
N PHE A 334 7.26 11.09 10.47
CA PHE A 334 6.56 11.98 9.55
C PHE A 334 6.71 13.45 9.97
N VAL A 335 6.27 14.37 9.13
CA VAL A 335 6.16 15.80 9.46
C VAL A 335 4.80 16.29 9.04
N LEU A 336 4.10 16.99 9.94
CA LEU A 336 2.81 17.62 9.63
C LEU A 336 3.02 19.09 9.23
N PHE A 337 2.40 19.50 8.14
CA PHE A 337 2.28 20.88 7.71
C PHE A 337 0.79 21.26 7.76
N ASN A 338 0.38 22.01 8.80
CA ASN A 338 -1.00 22.46 8.94
C ASN A 338 -1.10 23.95 8.63
N GLY A 339 -1.87 24.34 7.62
CA GLY A 339 -2.07 25.74 7.24
C GLY A 339 -0.79 26.50 6.84
N VAL A 340 0.29 25.80 6.53
CA VAL A 340 1.59 26.38 6.18
C VAL A 340 2.11 25.83 4.85
N SER A 341 3.04 26.57 4.24
CA SER A 341 3.71 26.14 3.01
C SER A 341 4.46 24.81 3.21
N PRO A 342 4.54 23.93 2.19
CA PRO A 342 5.41 22.74 2.20
C PRO A 342 6.91 23.04 2.39
N ASP A 343 7.32 24.31 2.28
CA ASP A 343 8.68 24.79 2.54
C ASP A 343 8.84 25.49 3.90
N ALA A 344 7.80 25.46 4.74
CA ALA A 344 7.85 26.02 6.09
C ALA A 344 9.00 25.40 6.89
N ARG A 345 9.53 26.18 7.84
CA ARG A 345 10.63 25.77 8.71
C ARG A 345 10.21 25.98 10.16
N THR A 346 10.62 25.07 11.03
CA THR A 346 10.45 25.20 12.47
C THR A 346 11.79 25.02 13.18
N ARG A 347 11.94 25.65 14.35
CA ARG A 347 13.03 25.36 15.30
C ARG A 347 12.59 24.34 16.35
N GLU A 348 11.31 24.01 16.39
CA GLU A 348 10.77 23.00 17.31
C GLU A 348 11.25 21.62 16.90
N TRP A 349 11.76 20.87 17.87
CA TRP A 349 12.26 19.52 17.70
C TRP A 349 11.47 18.57 18.61
N PRO A 350 11.17 17.33 18.20
CA PRO A 350 10.38 16.42 19.03
C PRO A 350 11.10 16.11 20.35
N ALA A 351 10.38 16.22 21.46
CA ALA A 351 10.91 15.88 22.77
C ALA A 351 11.34 14.41 22.82
N GLY A 352 12.49 14.13 23.45
CA GLY A 352 13.02 12.77 23.59
C GLY A 352 13.64 12.16 22.33
N VAL A 353 13.66 12.89 21.21
CA VAL A 353 14.30 12.43 19.96
C VAL A 353 15.69 13.05 19.83
N PRO A 354 16.77 12.25 19.77
CA PRO A 354 18.10 12.79 19.53
C PRO A 354 18.18 13.56 18.21
N ASN A 355 18.68 14.79 18.25
CA ASN A 355 18.90 15.59 17.05
C ASN A 355 20.25 15.23 16.42
N ILE A 356 20.29 14.10 15.71
CA ILE A 356 21.49 13.57 15.06
C ILE A 356 21.63 14.20 13.67
N ASP A 357 22.86 14.59 13.31
CA ASP A 357 23.18 15.00 11.94
C ASP A 357 23.08 13.79 11.00
N ALA A 358 22.15 13.86 10.05
CA ALA A 358 22.01 12.82 9.04
C ALA A 358 23.19 12.86 8.06
N PRO A 359 23.63 11.69 7.53
CA PRO A 359 24.62 11.65 6.46
C PRO A 359 24.16 12.51 5.28
N ARG A 360 25.00 13.44 4.87
CA ARG A 360 24.72 14.26 3.69
C ARG A 360 25.04 13.41 2.45
N PRO A 361 24.13 13.31 1.48
CA PRO A 361 24.41 12.60 0.24
C PRO A 361 25.48 13.31 -0.63
N PHE A 362 25.98 14.48 -0.20
CA PHE A 362 27.01 15.30 -0.83
C PHE A 362 27.54 16.37 0.15
#